data_AF-A0A1H0G656-F1
#
_entry.id   AF-A0A1H0G656-F1
#
_cell.length_a   1.000
_cell.length_b   1.000
_cell.length_c   1.000
_cell.angle_alpha   90.00
_cell.angle_beta   90.00
_cell.angle_gamma   90.00
#
_symmetry.space_group_name_H-M   'P 1'
#
loop_
_entity.id
_entity.type
_entity.pdbx_description
1 polymer ?
#
loop_
_entity_poly.entity_id
_entity_poly.type
_entity_poly.pdbx_seq_one_letter_code
_entity_poly.pdbx_strand_id
1 'polypeptide(L)'
;MPDFNKAYYEEFFNGSGESMRTYYEALSGGKYSVTNTVTDWVKVPNNASYYGDNAIEDNGGSWAFIQDSGDAWWNSQLAAGKTPAEIDAYLAQFDVWDRNDWDHDGDFDEADGYIDHFQAVHAGEGEDAGGGLQGEDAIWSHRWYVNGDDFGLTGPQVGAEANKAGGARIGGSKYWLGDYTTEGENGGLGVFCHEFGHDHGLPDFYDTSGAGENSTAFWTLMSSGSWLGHGGTDGIGTQPGLMGAEEKLFLGWLDHSTVDVGASGQYTLNPAQFQVTGKDQAVRINLPDKNSSTTYTTPTSGANAWWTGSADNLNQSITRSVPAASRITVTAKAWYEIEADFDYLFAEYSLDGGANWIRAGAAVDGDSSGRWTDLRYSYAADGKESLIRFRYQTDGGIHFAGAFLDDIAIKSGGTTLFSDTVEQGANGWTANGAWKISTGTESGTFERYYLVENREYAGSDALLATGPYQFSKGLTAPEWVEFFKYQNGMLVWYVDDSMEDNNVGIHPGSGKAMVVDARPAPFSYADGTRPSNRRQPFDATFGLEATDATCLHKEALSGKGKTQTVVTQEACAPAGPAIPVFDDTNPDAYYSAANPQGSVKVAGHGVKVTVTGDAGDDLTISVVNPAAH
;
A
#
# COMPACT_ATOMS: atom_id res chain seq x y z
N MET A 1 -12.59 -7.05 -29.39
CA MET A 1 -11.34 -6.84 -28.66
C MET A 1 -10.46 -5.92 -29.48
N PRO A 2 -9.87 -4.88 -28.87
CA PRO A 2 -8.83 -4.08 -29.49
C PRO A 2 -7.61 -4.95 -29.84
N ASP A 3 -6.73 -4.41 -30.69
CA ASP A 3 -5.40 -4.95 -30.93
C ASP A 3 -4.44 -4.26 -29.95
N PHE A 4 -4.00 -4.96 -28.91
CA PHE A 4 -3.14 -4.45 -27.83
C PHE A 4 -1.68 -4.27 -28.30
N ASN A 5 -1.51 -3.45 -29.33
CA ASN A 5 -0.21 -3.09 -29.88
C ASN A 5 0.34 -1.82 -29.22
N LYS A 6 1.57 -1.44 -29.55
CA LYS A 6 2.21 -0.22 -29.04
C LYS A 6 1.34 1.03 -29.18
N ALA A 7 0.66 1.22 -30.32
CA ALA A 7 -0.17 2.40 -30.55
C ALA A 7 -1.42 2.43 -29.66
N TYR A 8 -1.96 1.26 -29.29
CA TYR A 8 -3.03 1.19 -28.29
C TYR A 8 -2.55 1.75 -26.94
N TYR A 9 -1.41 1.27 -26.43
CA TYR A 9 -0.90 1.74 -25.14
C TYR A 9 -0.43 3.21 -25.18
N GLU A 10 0.10 3.68 -26.32
CA GLU A 10 0.44 5.11 -26.48
C GLU A 10 -0.79 6.01 -26.30
N GLU A 11 -1.94 5.63 -26.86
CA GLU A 11 -3.21 6.37 -26.66
C GLU A 11 -3.76 6.16 -25.25
N PHE A 12 -3.69 4.93 -24.72
CA PHE A 12 -4.16 4.58 -23.38
C PHE A 12 -3.45 5.38 -22.29
N PHE A 13 -2.14 5.58 -22.42
CA PHE A 13 -1.36 6.33 -21.43
C PHE A 13 -1.31 7.83 -21.69
N ASN A 14 -1.19 8.26 -22.96
CA ASN A 14 -0.87 9.65 -23.31
C ASN A 14 -1.95 10.38 -24.12
N GLY A 15 -3.03 9.68 -24.48
CA GLY A 15 -4.09 10.21 -25.32
C GLY A 15 -4.78 11.43 -24.73
N SER A 16 -5.46 12.20 -25.58
CA SER A 16 -6.23 13.37 -25.11
C SER A 16 -7.61 13.03 -24.52
N GLY A 17 -8.00 11.75 -24.59
CA GLY A 17 -9.28 11.22 -24.10
C GLY A 17 -9.18 10.69 -22.67
N GLU A 18 -9.87 9.58 -22.40
CA GLU A 18 -9.70 8.82 -21.16
C GLU A 18 -8.35 8.11 -21.21
N SER A 19 -7.39 8.67 -20.50
CA SER A 19 -6.01 8.19 -20.46
C SER A 19 -5.42 8.39 -19.07
N MET A 20 -4.32 7.73 -18.79
CA MET A 20 -3.62 7.89 -17.52
C MET A 20 -3.16 9.34 -17.32
N ARG A 21 -2.62 9.96 -18.38
CA ARG A 21 -2.20 11.37 -18.37
C ARG A 21 -3.34 12.31 -17.99
N THR A 22 -4.46 12.23 -18.70
CA THR A 22 -5.59 13.16 -18.48
C THR A 22 -6.26 12.93 -17.13
N TYR A 23 -6.25 11.69 -16.63
CA TYR A 23 -6.69 11.38 -15.28
C TYR A 23 -5.86 12.12 -14.22
N TYR A 24 -4.54 11.98 -14.24
CA TYR A 24 -3.66 12.63 -13.27
C TYR A 24 -3.60 14.17 -13.41
N GLU A 25 -3.68 14.69 -14.63
CA GLU A 25 -3.83 16.14 -14.88
C GLU A 25 -5.14 16.66 -14.23
N ALA A 26 -6.26 15.95 -14.40
CA ALA A 26 -7.54 16.34 -13.81
C ALA A 26 -7.53 16.22 -12.28
N LEU A 27 -6.98 15.13 -11.75
CA LEU A 27 -6.94 14.83 -10.32
C LEU A 27 -6.09 15.83 -9.53
N SER A 28 -4.94 16.22 -10.08
CA SER A 28 -4.01 17.16 -9.45
C SER A 28 -4.40 18.63 -9.62
N GLY A 29 -5.44 18.92 -10.40
CA GLY A 29 -5.75 20.29 -10.83
C GLY A 29 -4.69 20.89 -11.77
N GLY A 30 -3.98 20.05 -12.50
CA GLY A 30 -2.89 20.42 -13.40
C GLY A 30 -1.54 20.64 -12.72
N LYS A 31 -1.40 20.31 -11.42
CA LYS A 31 -0.13 20.37 -10.69
C LYS A 31 0.84 19.27 -11.12
N TYR A 32 0.32 18.15 -11.63
CA TYR A 32 1.08 16.97 -12.03
C TYR A 32 0.56 16.41 -13.36
N SER A 33 1.47 15.84 -14.15
CA SER A 33 1.16 15.12 -15.39
C SER A 33 2.18 14.02 -15.60
N VAL A 34 1.73 12.90 -16.17
CA VAL A 34 2.59 11.77 -16.56
C VAL A 34 2.70 11.70 -18.10
N THR A 35 3.83 11.22 -18.61
CA THR A 35 4.00 10.89 -20.04
C THR A 35 4.79 9.60 -20.15
N ASN A 36 4.17 8.58 -20.72
CA ASN A 36 4.73 7.24 -20.82
C ASN A 36 5.39 7.01 -22.19
N THR A 37 6.56 6.38 -22.21
CA THR A 37 7.18 5.90 -23.45
C THR A 37 6.93 4.41 -23.59
N VAL A 38 6.12 4.03 -24.59
CA VAL A 38 5.74 2.63 -24.83
C VAL A 38 6.73 1.95 -25.77
N THR A 39 7.19 0.75 -25.42
CA THR A 39 8.07 -0.07 -26.26
C THR A 39 7.27 -1.06 -27.10
N ASP A 40 7.89 -1.64 -28.14
CA ASP A 40 7.31 -2.79 -28.81
C ASP A 40 7.34 -4.02 -27.88
N TRP A 41 6.42 -4.97 -28.12
CA TRP A 41 6.41 -6.25 -27.41
C TRP A 41 7.73 -7.00 -27.56
N VAL A 42 8.24 -7.49 -26.44
CA VAL A 42 9.42 -8.36 -26.37
C VAL A 42 9.02 -9.74 -25.86
N LYS A 43 9.80 -10.76 -26.21
CA LYS A 43 9.54 -12.14 -25.76
C LYS A 43 10.57 -12.56 -24.72
N VAL A 44 10.11 -12.77 -23.49
CA VAL A 44 10.89 -13.36 -22.40
C VAL A 44 11.15 -14.86 -22.64
N PRO A 45 12.20 -15.46 -22.05
CA PRO A 45 12.64 -16.82 -22.37
C PRO A 45 11.72 -17.93 -21.83
N ASN A 46 11.02 -17.71 -20.71
CA ASN A 46 10.19 -18.73 -20.06
C ASN A 46 8.68 -18.52 -20.31
N ASN A 47 7.86 -19.45 -19.81
CA ASN A 47 6.39 -19.39 -19.90
C ASN A 47 5.76 -18.68 -18.68
N ALA A 48 4.47 -18.37 -18.74
CA ALA A 48 3.75 -17.66 -17.67
C ALA A 48 3.94 -18.30 -16.27
N SER A 49 3.72 -19.61 -16.16
CA SER A 49 3.91 -20.39 -14.92
C SER A 49 5.33 -20.33 -14.31
N TYR A 50 6.37 -19.98 -15.07
CA TYR A 50 7.71 -19.75 -14.49
C TYR A 50 7.80 -18.43 -13.71
N TYR A 51 6.91 -17.48 -14.02
CA TYR A 51 6.91 -16.15 -13.43
C TYR A 51 5.76 -15.97 -12.44
N GLY A 52 4.54 -16.40 -12.78
CA GLY A 52 3.31 -16.13 -12.02
C GLY A 52 2.60 -17.36 -11.46
N ASP A 53 3.29 -18.49 -11.26
CA ASP A 53 2.71 -19.56 -10.43
C ASP A 53 2.77 -19.11 -8.96
N ASN A 54 1.63 -19.16 -8.27
CA ASN A 54 1.48 -18.77 -6.86
C ASN A 54 2.52 -19.36 -5.87
N ALA A 55 3.18 -20.47 -6.20
CA ALA A 55 4.23 -21.05 -5.37
C ALA A 55 5.59 -20.34 -5.50
N ILE A 56 5.77 -19.53 -6.55
CA ILE A 56 7.05 -18.89 -6.89
C ILE A 56 6.96 -17.39 -7.14
N GLU A 57 5.77 -16.85 -7.47
CA GLU A 57 5.58 -15.45 -7.89
C GLU A 57 6.23 -14.47 -6.91
N ASP A 58 5.78 -14.52 -5.65
CA ASP A 58 6.30 -13.70 -4.55
C ASP A 58 7.71 -14.11 -4.11
N ASN A 59 8.11 -15.35 -4.40
CA ASN A 59 9.44 -15.89 -4.10
C ASN A 59 10.45 -15.66 -5.25
N GLY A 60 10.30 -14.53 -5.96
CA GLY A 60 11.21 -14.08 -7.01
C GLY A 60 10.79 -14.43 -8.46
N GLY A 61 9.63 -15.06 -8.67
CA GLY A 61 9.07 -15.31 -9.99
C GLY A 61 8.77 -14.01 -10.75
N SER A 62 8.07 -13.08 -10.10
CA SER A 62 7.82 -11.73 -10.64
C SER A 62 9.12 -10.96 -10.85
N TRP A 63 10.10 -11.11 -9.95
CA TRP A 63 11.40 -10.45 -10.11
C TRP A 63 12.18 -10.96 -11.33
N ALA A 64 12.11 -12.27 -11.58
CA ALA A 64 12.67 -12.88 -12.78
C ALA A 64 11.96 -12.36 -14.05
N PHE A 65 10.65 -12.11 -14.00
CA PHE A 65 9.92 -11.52 -15.13
C PHE A 65 10.42 -10.10 -15.45
N ILE A 66 10.65 -9.27 -14.44
CA ILE A 66 11.17 -7.91 -14.62
C ILE A 66 12.60 -7.93 -15.19
N GLN A 67 13.49 -8.77 -14.63
CA GLN A 67 14.85 -8.95 -15.15
C GLN A 67 14.84 -9.43 -16.61
N ASP A 68 14.07 -10.48 -16.91
CA ASP A 68 13.98 -11.04 -18.26
C ASP A 68 13.35 -10.06 -19.26
N SER A 69 12.42 -9.21 -18.81
CA SER A 69 11.81 -8.16 -19.64
C SER A 69 12.83 -7.09 -20.02
N GLY A 70 13.62 -6.60 -19.06
CA GLY A 70 14.72 -5.68 -19.31
C GLY A 70 15.78 -6.27 -20.25
N ASP A 71 16.16 -7.52 -20.05
CA ASP A 71 17.13 -8.23 -20.90
C ASP A 71 16.60 -8.47 -22.32
N ALA A 72 15.33 -8.86 -22.45
CA ALA A 72 14.69 -9.07 -23.75
C ALA A 72 14.60 -7.74 -24.52
N TRP A 73 14.26 -6.64 -23.86
CA TRP A 73 14.27 -5.31 -24.45
C TRP A 73 15.68 -4.89 -24.89
N TRP A 74 16.69 -5.01 -24.04
CA TRP A 74 18.08 -4.71 -24.38
C TRP A 74 18.54 -5.48 -25.64
N ASN A 75 18.28 -6.79 -25.66
CA ASN A 75 18.64 -7.65 -26.78
C ASN A 75 17.91 -7.25 -28.07
N SER A 76 16.65 -6.80 -27.98
CA SER A 76 15.91 -6.28 -29.12
C SER A 76 16.55 -5.00 -29.71
N GLN A 77 17.06 -4.11 -28.85
CA GLN A 77 17.73 -2.88 -29.29
C GLN A 77 19.06 -3.19 -29.99
N LEU A 78 19.85 -4.13 -29.45
CA LEU A 78 21.06 -4.62 -30.11
C LEU A 78 20.75 -5.24 -31.47
N ALA A 79 19.69 -6.06 -31.56
CA ALA A 79 19.25 -6.67 -32.82
C ALA A 79 18.77 -5.61 -33.84
N ALA A 80 18.21 -4.50 -33.38
CA ALA A 80 17.87 -3.32 -34.19
C ALA A 80 19.10 -2.49 -34.61
N GLY A 81 20.31 -2.88 -34.21
CA GLY A 81 21.57 -2.26 -34.60
C GLY A 81 22.02 -1.10 -33.71
N LYS A 82 21.37 -0.89 -32.56
CA LYS A 82 21.84 0.07 -31.55
C LYS A 82 23.10 -0.44 -30.88
N THR A 83 24.01 0.47 -30.57
CA THR A 83 25.19 0.19 -29.75
C THR A 83 24.85 0.32 -28.26
N PRO A 84 25.59 -0.33 -27.35
CA PRO A 84 25.43 -0.16 -25.91
C PRO A 84 25.40 1.31 -25.45
N ALA A 85 26.24 2.16 -26.04
CA ALA A 85 26.29 3.58 -25.70
C ALA A 85 25.03 4.35 -26.15
N GLU A 86 24.41 3.97 -27.27
CA GLU A 86 23.14 4.56 -27.71
C GLU A 86 21.97 4.10 -26.83
N ILE A 87 22.03 2.86 -26.32
CA ILE A 87 21.03 2.35 -25.39
C ILE A 87 21.16 3.03 -24.02
N ASP A 88 22.38 3.16 -23.49
CA ASP A 88 22.65 3.93 -22.27
C ASP A 88 22.14 5.38 -22.42
N ALA A 89 22.45 6.05 -23.54
CA ALA A 89 21.97 7.41 -23.78
C ALA A 89 20.45 7.53 -23.92
N TYR A 90 19.77 6.45 -24.33
CA TYR A 90 18.32 6.39 -24.33
C TYR A 90 17.76 6.22 -22.93
N LEU A 91 18.28 5.25 -22.16
CA LEU A 91 17.85 4.97 -20.79
C LEU A 91 18.09 6.14 -19.83
N ALA A 92 19.16 6.91 -20.04
CA ALA A 92 19.47 8.13 -19.29
C ALA A 92 18.37 9.20 -19.28
N GLN A 93 17.38 9.12 -20.17
CA GLN A 93 16.25 10.06 -20.21
C GLN A 93 15.17 9.72 -19.18
N PHE A 94 15.26 8.56 -18.54
CA PHE A 94 14.29 8.05 -17.57
C PHE A 94 14.92 7.82 -16.19
N ASP A 95 16.12 8.35 -15.95
CA ASP A 95 16.83 8.36 -14.67
C ASP A 95 17.16 9.83 -14.39
N VAL A 96 16.21 10.51 -13.77
CA VAL A 96 16.21 11.96 -13.52
C VAL A 96 16.00 12.27 -12.05
N TRP A 97 15.37 11.36 -11.30
CA TRP A 97 14.98 11.57 -9.91
C TRP A 97 15.62 10.56 -8.97
N ASP A 98 16.23 11.08 -7.91
CA ASP A 98 16.71 10.31 -6.78
C ASP A 98 15.60 10.28 -5.74
N ARG A 99 14.68 9.32 -5.87
CA ARG A 99 13.52 9.20 -4.99
C ARG A 99 13.90 9.11 -3.51
N ASN A 100 15.06 8.55 -3.20
CA ASN A 100 15.43 8.16 -1.84
C ASN A 100 16.56 9.00 -1.24
N ASP A 101 17.06 10.01 -1.96
CA ASP A 101 18.23 10.82 -1.56
C ASP A 101 19.38 9.89 -1.13
N TRP A 102 19.77 9.00 -2.04
CA TRP A 102 20.61 7.83 -1.74
C TRP A 102 22.01 8.21 -1.28
N ASP A 103 22.52 9.36 -1.73
CA ASP A 103 23.81 9.89 -1.33
C ASP A 103 23.73 10.93 -0.18
N HIS A 104 22.49 11.24 0.25
CA HIS A 104 22.14 12.06 1.41
C HIS A 104 22.61 13.51 1.31
N ASP A 105 22.57 14.08 0.11
CA ASP A 105 22.91 15.47 -0.15
C ASP A 105 21.69 16.42 -0.13
N GLY A 106 20.47 15.85 -0.20
CA GLY A 106 19.19 16.53 -0.16
C GLY A 106 18.68 17.02 -1.52
N ASP A 107 19.33 16.66 -2.62
CA ASP A 107 18.90 16.93 -4.00
C ASP A 107 18.20 15.70 -4.59
N PHE A 108 16.87 15.77 -4.71
CA PHE A 108 16.06 14.70 -5.31
C PHE A 108 15.97 14.84 -6.83
N ASP A 109 16.40 15.98 -7.40
CA ASP A 109 16.33 16.30 -8.83
C ASP A 109 17.62 15.86 -9.56
N GLU A 110 18.17 14.69 -9.20
CA GLU A 110 19.33 14.09 -9.84
C GLU A 110 19.20 12.58 -10.08
N ALA A 111 20.15 12.01 -10.84
CA ALA A 111 20.11 10.62 -11.28
C ALA A 111 20.70 9.67 -10.22
N ASP A 112 20.02 8.56 -9.94
CA ASP A 112 20.44 7.54 -8.97
C ASP A 112 20.88 6.21 -9.62
N GLY A 113 20.83 6.14 -10.95
CA GLY A 113 21.19 4.96 -11.75
C GLY A 113 20.04 3.97 -11.98
N TYR A 114 18.87 4.21 -11.38
CA TYR A 114 17.65 3.46 -11.58
C TYR A 114 16.69 4.21 -12.52
N ILE A 115 15.81 3.47 -13.20
CA ILE A 115 14.76 4.08 -14.02
C ILE A 115 13.66 4.59 -13.08
N ASP A 116 13.31 5.88 -13.16
CA ASP A 116 12.40 6.60 -12.24
C ASP A 116 11.05 5.88 -12.07
N HIS A 117 10.47 5.45 -13.20
CA HIS A 117 9.19 4.74 -13.25
C HIS A 117 9.23 3.67 -14.33
N PHE A 118 9.01 2.41 -13.95
CA PHE A 118 8.98 1.28 -14.88
C PHE A 118 7.69 0.47 -14.72
N GLN A 119 6.98 0.26 -15.83
CA GLN A 119 5.77 -0.55 -15.87
C GLN A 119 5.96 -1.71 -16.86
N ALA A 120 5.65 -2.92 -16.42
CA ALA A 120 5.74 -4.14 -17.22
C ALA A 120 4.35 -4.68 -17.55
N VAL A 121 3.93 -4.52 -18.81
CA VAL A 121 2.68 -5.13 -19.29
C VAL A 121 2.96 -6.56 -19.75
N HIS A 122 2.31 -7.56 -19.13
CA HIS A 122 2.46 -8.96 -19.50
C HIS A 122 1.32 -9.46 -20.40
N ALA A 123 1.60 -10.42 -21.28
CA ALA A 123 0.59 -10.95 -22.19
C ALA A 123 -0.48 -11.79 -21.45
N GLY A 124 -1.75 -11.61 -21.81
CA GLY A 124 -2.89 -12.25 -21.15
C GLY A 124 -3.53 -11.41 -20.05
N GLU A 125 -4.43 -12.05 -19.30
CA GLU A 125 -5.17 -11.43 -18.20
C GLU A 125 -4.41 -11.60 -16.89
N GLY A 126 -4.40 -10.57 -16.04
CA GLY A 126 -3.82 -10.64 -14.69
C GLY A 126 -4.61 -11.60 -13.79
N GLU A 127 -3.94 -12.21 -12.81
CA GLU A 127 -4.59 -13.15 -11.89
C GLU A 127 -5.68 -12.46 -11.04
N ASP A 128 -5.50 -11.18 -10.74
CA ASP A 128 -6.45 -10.32 -10.03
C ASP A 128 -7.83 -10.20 -10.73
N ALA A 129 -7.86 -10.42 -12.05
CA ALA A 129 -9.06 -10.51 -12.87
C ALA A 129 -9.50 -11.96 -13.19
N GLY A 130 -8.79 -12.96 -12.67
CA GLY A 130 -9.04 -14.39 -12.85
C GLY A 130 -8.05 -15.11 -13.79
N GLY A 131 -7.05 -14.41 -14.33
CA GLY A 131 -5.94 -14.99 -15.10
C GLY A 131 -6.29 -15.53 -16.49
N GLY A 132 -7.56 -15.43 -16.91
CA GLY A 132 -8.03 -15.86 -18.22
C GLY A 132 -7.63 -17.29 -18.60
N LEU A 133 -6.88 -17.45 -19.69
CA LEU A 133 -6.39 -18.76 -20.15
C LEU A 133 -5.20 -19.30 -19.35
N GLN A 134 -4.53 -18.44 -18.58
CA GLN A 134 -3.39 -18.79 -17.73
C GLN A 134 -3.87 -19.19 -16.32
N GLY A 135 -5.02 -18.67 -15.87
CA GLY A 135 -5.54 -18.96 -14.53
C GLY A 135 -4.54 -18.55 -13.45
N GLU A 136 -4.30 -19.43 -12.48
CA GLU A 136 -3.34 -19.25 -11.37
C GLU A 136 -1.86 -19.23 -11.80
N ASP A 137 -1.56 -19.33 -13.12
CA ASP A 137 -0.20 -19.14 -13.67
C ASP A 137 0.02 -17.70 -14.21
N ALA A 138 -1.01 -16.85 -14.18
CA ALA A 138 -0.90 -15.43 -14.54
C ALA A 138 -0.26 -14.65 -13.38
N ILE A 139 0.48 -13.59 -13.71
CA ILE A 139 0.98 -12.66 -12.69
C ILE A 139 -0.21 -11.86 -12.12
N TRP A 140 -0.27 -11.70 -10.80
CA TRP A 140 -1.20 -10.80 -10.14
C TRP A 140 -0.72 -9.35 -10.31
N SER A 141 -1.59 -8.42 -10.71
CA SER A 141 -1.14 -7.02 -10.93
C SER A 141 -0.69 -6.37 -9.61
N HIS A 142 0.52 -5.79 -9.56
CA HIS A 142 1.08 -5.20 -8.34
C HIS A 142 2.22 -4.20 -8.61
N ARG A 143 2.60 -3.47 -7.56
CA ARG A 143 3.82 -2.64 -7.46
C ARG A 143 4.80 -3.25 -6.45
N TRP A 144 6.07 -3.38 -6.81
CA TRP A 144 7.11 -3.92 -5.93
C TRP A 144 8.52 -3.36 -6.25
N TYR A 145 9.53 -3.77 -5.48
CA TYR A 145 10.94 -3.50 -5.75
C TYR A 145 11.71 -4.79 -6.09
N VAL A 146 12.27 -4.87 -7.30
CA VAL A 146 12.94 -6.09 -7.79
C VAL A 146 14.25 -6.37 -7.04
N ASN A 147 14.46 -7.60 -6.56
CA ASN A 147 15.67 -8.03 -5.83
C ASN A 147 16.08 -7.07 -4.68
N GLY A 148 15.12 -6.62 -3.85
CA GLY A 148 15.41 -5.73 -2.71
C GLY A 148 16.24 -6.41 -1.59
N ASP A 149 16.20 -7.74 -1.52
CA ASP A 149 17.00 -8.57 -0.60
C ASP A 149 18.52 -8.46 -0.84
N ASP A 150 18.90 -7.96 -2.01
CA ASP A 150 20.26 -7.77 -2.50
C ASP A 150 20.88 -6.42 -2.08
N PHE A 151 20.17 -5.62 -1.27
CA PHE A 151 20.67 -4.33 -0.76
C PHE A 151 22.05 -4.44 -0.09
N GLY A 152 22.93 -3.49 -0.40
CA GLY A 152 24.32 -3.43 0.01
C GLY A 152 25.23 -4.37 -0.78
N LEU A 153 24.68 -5.22 -1.65
CA LEU A 153 25.41 -6.20 -2.46
C LEU A 153 25.49 -5.77 -3.93
N THR A 154 24.35 -5.45 -4.55
CA THR A 154 24.23 -5.16 -5.99
C THR A 154 23.52 -3.82 -6.25
N GLY A 155 23.72 -3.27 -7.46
CA GLY A 155 23.13 -2.01 -7.91
C GLY A 155 24.02 -1.24 -8.91
N PRO A 156 23.56 -0.09 -9.44
CA PRO A 156 24.28 0.73 -10.41
C PRO A 156 25.54 1.38 -9.84
N GLN A 157 26.44 1.75 -10.76
CA GLN A 157 27.57 2.63 -10.47
C GLN A 157 27.17 4.05 -10.84
N VAL A 158 27.05 4.92 -9.84
CA VAL A 158 26.69 6.34 -9.98
C VAL A 158 27.94 7.17 -9.67
N GLY A 159 28.50 7.81 -10.70
CA GLY A 159 29.76 8.52 -10.56
C GLY A 159 30.89 7.62 -10.02
N ALA A 160 31.43 7.96 -8.85
CA ALA A 160 32.52 7.22 -8.21
C ALA A 160 32.04 6.14 -7.21
N GLU A 161 30.75 6.11 -6.91
CA GLU A 161 30.16 5.26 -5.88
C GLU A 161 29.14 4.29 -6.47
N ALA A 162 28.77 3.27 -5.70
CA ALA A 162 27.77 2.31 -6.12
C ALA A 162 26.52 2.52 -5.27
N ASN A 163 25.43 2.91 -5.91
CA ASN A 163 24.11 2.87 -5.28
C ASN A 163 23.71 1.39 -5.23
N LYS A 164 23.81 0.77 -4.05
CA LYS A 164 23.62 -0.68 -3.89
C LYS A 164 22.25 -1.01 -3.31
N ALA A 165 21.19 -0.52 -3.94
CA ALA A 165 19.82 -0.77 -3.47
C ALA A 165 19.26 -2.13 -3.94
N GLY A 166 20.05 -2.99 -4.59
CA GLY A 166 19.56 -4.20 -5.26
C GLY A 166 19.12 -3.92 -6.70
N GLY A 167 18.06 -4.55 -7.17
CA GLY A 167 17.49 -4.28 -8.49
C GLY A 167 17.85 -5.29 -9.59
N ALA A 168 17.38 -4.99 -10.80
CA ALA A 168 17.58 -5.78 -12.01
C ALA A 168 18.31 -4.92 -13.06
N ARG A 169 19.51 -5.32 -13.45
CA ARG A 169 20.27 -4.59 -14.48
C ARG A 169 19.64 -4.81 -15.86
N ILE A 170 19.41 -3.75 -16.62
CA ILE A 170 18.85 -3.85 -17.98
C ILE A 170 19.97 -4.35 -18.92
N GLY A 171 20.07 -5.66 -19.12
CA GLY A 171 21.09 -6.30 -19.96
C GLY A 171 22.51 -5.85 -19.67
N GLY A 172 23.17 -5.33 -20.70
CA GLY A 172 24.53 -4.81 -20.61
C GLY A 172 24.65 -3.33 -20.22
N SER A 173 23.53 -2.66 -19.92
CA SER A 173 23.47 -1.19 -19.74
C SER A 173 24.03 -0.71 -18.40
N LYS A 174 24.17 0.60 -18.22
CA LYS A 174 24.51 1.18 -16.90
C LYS A 174 23.33 1.27 -15.94
N TYR A 175 22.10 1.14 -16.45
CA TYR A 175 20.88 1.44 -15.72
C TYR A 175 20.19 0.18 -15.20
N TRP A 176 19.47 0.36 -14.11
CA TRP A 176 18.82 -0.71 -13.36
C TRP A 176 17.34 -0.41 -13.19
N LEU A 177 16.56 -1.47 -13.01
CA LEU A 177 15.18 -1.41 -12.57
C LEU A 177 15.18 -1.69 -11.06
N GLY A 178 14.47 -0.85 -10.30
CA GLY A 178 14.29 -0.99 -8.86
C GLY A 178 12.80 -1.18 -8.59
N ASP A 179 12.11 -0.09 -8.29
CA ASP A 179 10.65 -0.07 -8.26
C ASP A 179 10.07 -0.42 -9.65
N TYR A 180 9.00 -1.22 -9.65
CA TYR A 180 8.23 -1.55 -10.85
C TYR A 180 6.75 -1.71 -10.54
N THR A 181 5.91 -1.48 -11.55
CA THR A 181 4.53 -2.01 -11.59
C THR A 181 4.40 -3.07 -12.68
N THR A 182 3.49 -4.01 -12.51
CA THR A 182 3.17 -5.03 -13.53
C THR A 182 1.68 -5.26 -13.62
N GLU A 183 1.17 -5.34 -14.83
CA GLU A 183 -0.27 -5.45 -15.11
C GLU A 183 -0.53 -6.31 -16.36
N GLY A 184 -1.71 -6.94 -16.42
CA GLY A 184 -2.12 -7.73 -17.57
C GLY A 184 -2.35 -6.93 -18.85
N GLU A 185 -2.22 -7.57 -20.01
CA GLU A 185 -2.44 -7.00 -21.35
C GLU A 185 -3.81 -6.34 -21.48
N ASN A 186 -4.83 -6.95 -20.88
CA ASN A 186 -6.21 -6.46 -20.85
C ASN A 186 -6.53 -5.57 -19.64
N GLY A 187 -5.52 -5.17 -18.86
CA GLY A 187 -5.67 -4.28 -17.71
C GLY A 187 -6.39 -3.00 -18.11
N GLY A 188 -7.45 -2.66 -17.36
CA GLY A 188 -8.19 -1.43 -17.59
C GLY A 188 -7.51 -0.23 -16.94
N LEU A 189 -7.91 0.98 -17.36
CA LEU A 189 -7.23 2.21 -16.95
C LEU A 189 -7.21 2.41 -15.43
N GLY A 190 -8.21 1.89 -14.73
CA GLY A 190 -8.28 1.99 -13.29
C GLY A 190 -7.17 1.25 -12.55
N VAL A 191 -6.74 0.08 -13.03
CA VAL A 191 -5.65 -0.69 -12.41
C VAL A 191 -4.31 0.01 -12.61
N PHE A 192 -4.00 0.45 -13.84
CA PHE A 192 -2.76 1.21 -14.10
C PHE A 192 -2.67 2.51 -13.29
N CYS A 193 -3.78 3.23 -13.11
CA CYS A 193 -3.81 4.41 -12.25
C CYS A 193 -3.69 4.06 -10.76
N HIS A 194 -4.18 2.90 -10.32
CA HIS A 194 -4.05 2.43 -8.96
C HIS A 194 -2.59 2.10 -8.63
N GLU A 195 -1.94 1.27 -9.45
CA GLU A 195 -0.54 0.88 -9.25
C GLU A 195 0.40 2.10 -9.30
N PHE A 196 0.15 3.06 -10.20
CA PHE A 196 0.91 4.30 -10.24
C PHE A 196 0.64 5.21 -9.03
N GLY A 197 -0.48 5.03 -8.32
CA GLY A 197 -0.70 5.62 -7.01
C GLY A 197 0.34 5.18 -5.98
N HIS A 198 0.71 3.89 -5.98
CA HIS A 198 1.77 3.35 -5.11
C HIS A 198 3.15 3.87 -5.48
N ASP A 199 3.42 4.14 -6.76
CA ASP A 199 4.64 4.82 -7.19
C ASP A 199 4.79 6.21 -6.55
N HIS A 200 3.69 6.87 -6.20
CA HIS A 200 3.68 8.11 -5.43
C HIS A 200 3.66 7.93 -3.90
N GLY A 201 3.70 6.70 -3.39
CA GLY A 201 3.74 6.38 -1.97
C GLY A 201 2.38 6.27 -1.29
N LEU A 202 1.27 6.24 -2.04
CA LEU A 202 -0.04 5.96 -1.45
C LEU A 202 -0.15 4.48 -1.06
N PRO A 203 -0.73 4.16 0.11
CA PRO A 203 -1.00 2.78 0.50
C PRO A 203 -2.32 2.29 -0.12
N ASP A 204 -2.55 0.98 -0.02
CA ASP A 204 -3.87 0.42 -0.21
C ASP A 204 -4.83 0.81 0.92
N PHE A 205 -6.03 1.22 0.53
CA PHE A 205 -7.12 1.54 1.45
C PHE A 205 -8.20 0.46 1.52
N TYR A 206 -8.08 -0.63 0.76
CA TYR A 206 -8.83 -1.86 1.01
C TYR A 206 -8.17 -2.70 2.13
N ASP A 207 -8.79 -3.82 2.50
CA ASP A 207 -8.22 -4.76 3.47
C ASP A 207 -7.26 -5.70 2.74
N THR A 208 -5.95 -5.52 2.93
CA THR A 208 -4.87 -6.27 2.28
C THR A 208 -4.62 -7.63 2.94
N SER A 209 -5.16 -7.88 4.13
CA SER A 209 -4.99 -9.17 4.83
C SER A 209 -5.75 -10.34 4.18
N GLY A 210 -6.68 -10.04 3.26
CA GLY A 210 -7.59 -11.02 2.66
C GLY A 210 -8.65 -11.57 3.63
N ALA A 211 -8.68 -11.11 4.88
CA ALA A 211 -9.60 -11.58 5.92
C ALA A 211 -10.87 -10.72 6.07
N GLY A 212 -10.98 -9.64 5.32
CA GLY A 212 -12.12 -8.71 5.41
C GLY A 212 -12.32 -7.84 4.17
N GLU A 213 -13.35 -7.01 4.24
CA GLU A 213 -13.59 -5.91 3.30
C GLU A 213 -14.09 -4.72 4.11
N ASN A 214 -13.57 -3.53 3.83
CA ASN A 214 -13.83 -2.32 4.62
C ASN A 214 -14.79 -1.34 3.91
N SER A 215 -14.98 -0.14 4.48
CA SER A 215 -15.95 0.86 4.00
C SER A 215 -15.43 1.78 2.90
N THR A 216 -14.13 1.74 2.54
CA THR A 216 -13.58 2.62 1.49
C THR A 216 -14.11 2.23 0.11
N ALA A 217 -14.19 0.92 -0.17
CA ALA A 217 -14.94 0.35 -1.29
C ALA A 217 -14.78 1.14 -2.62
N PHE A 218 -15.87 1.44 -3.32
CA PHE A 218 -15.82 2.19 -4.58
C PHE A 218 -15.57 3.71 -4.41
N TRP A 219 -15.45 4.22 -3.17
CA TRP A 219 -15.27 5.65 -2.92
C TRP A 219 -13.90 6.18 -3.31
N THR A 220 -12.91 5.31 -3.49
CA THR A 220 -11.56 5.74 -3.85
C THR A 220 -10.84 4.80 -4.81
N LEU A 221 -9.99 5.38 -5.66
CA LEU A 221 -9.03 4.69 -6.53
C LEU A 221 -8.17 3.68 -5.76
N MET A 222 -7.68 4.01 -4.56
CA MET A 222 -6.81 3.12 -3.75
C MET A 222 -7.58 1.98 -3.05
N SER A 223 -8.75 1.63 -3.59
CA SER A 223 -9.64 0.57 -3.13
C SER A 223 -10.39 0.00 -4.34
N SER A 224 -11.68 -0.31 -4.22
CA SER A 224 -12.47 -0.83 -5.36
C SER A 224 -12.75 0.21 -6.44
N GLY A 225 -12.43 1.49 -6.23
CA GLY A 225 -12.60 2.54 -7.24
C GLY A 225 -11.73 2.36 -8.49
N SER A 226 -10.65 1.58 -8.42
CA SER A 226 -9.87 1.13 -9.60
C SER A 226 -10.67 0.21 -10.52
N TRP A 227 -11.76 -0.39 -10.02
CA TRP A 227 -12.59 -1.34 -10.77
C TRP A 227 -13.88 -0.73 -11.35
N LEU A 228 -13.98 0.60 -11.40
CA LEU A 228 -15.15 1.28 -11.97
C LEU A 228 -15.17 1.22 -13.51
N GLY A 229 -16.29 1.66 -14.07
CA GLY A 229 -16.52 1.72 -15.51
C GLY A 229 -17.81 2.47 -15.84
N HIS A 230 -18.07 2.69 -17.12
CA HIS A 230 -19.30 3.37 -17.59
C HIS A 230 -20.58 2.54 -17.41
N GLY A 231 -20.44 1.31 -16.90
CA GLY A 231 -21.53 0.36 -16.73
C GLY A 231 -21.94 -0.32 -18.04
N GLY A 232 -23.03 -1.08 -17.99
CA GLY A 232 -23.61 -1.70 -19.18
C GLY A 232 -22.72 -2.78 -19.80
N THR A 233 -22.45 -2.68 -21.10
CA THR A 233 -21.69 -3.70 -21.86
C THR A 233 -20.19 -3.45 -21.90
N ASP A 234 -19.73 -2.33 -21.33
CA ASP A 234 -18.32 -1.93 -21.39
C ASP A 234 -17.46 -2.71 -20.40
N GLY A 235 -18.08 -3.46 -19.48
CA GLY A 235 -17.40 -4.26 -18.46
C GLY A 235 -17.11 -3.47 -17.19
N ILE A 236 -16.18 -4.00 -16.39
CA ILE A 236 -15.70 -3.44 -15.12
C ILE A 236 -14.21 -3.12 -15.24
N GLY A 237 -13.68 -2.26 -14.36
CA GLY A 237 -12.26 -1.89 -14.32
C GLY A 237 -11.77 -1.06 -15.50
N THR A 238 -12.65 -0.61 -16.39
CA THR A 238 -12.25 0.17 -17.57
C THR A 238 -11.88 1.61 -17.24
N GLN A 239 -12.32 2.15 -16.10
CA GLN A 239 -12.10 3.56 -15.73
C GLN A 239 -11.73 3.73 -14.25
N PRO A 240 -10.79 4.62 -13.92
CA PRO A 240 -10.44 4.96 -12.56
C PRO A 240 -11.52 5.83 -11.89
N GLY A 241 -11.90 5.46 -10.66
CA GLY A 241 -12.58 6.35 -9.73
C GLY A 241 -11.71 7.52 -9.29
N LEU A 242 -12.32 8.50 -8.62
CA LEU A 242 -11.59 9.62 -8.01
C LEU A 242 -10.72 9.12 -6.83
N MET A 243 -9.53 9.71 -6.62
CA MET A 243 -8.85 9.56 -5.32
C MET A 243 -9.59 10.36 -4.25
N GLY A 244 -9.78 9.75 -3.07
CA GLY A 244 -10.43 10.39 -1.92
C GLY A 244 -9.65 11.60 -1.38
N ALA A 245 -10.24 12.24 -0.37
CA ALA A 245 -9.64 13.42 0.26
C ALA A 245 -8.28 13.12 0.90
N GLU A 246 -8.09 11.93 1.47
CA GLU A 246 -6.85 11.56 2.17
C GLU A 246 -5.67 11.43 1.21
N GLU A 247 -5.87 10.76 0.08
CA GLU A 247 -4.85 10.60 -0.94
C GLU A 247 -4.45 11.95 -1.55
N LYS A 248 -5.44 12.79 -1.86
CA LYS A 248 -5.17 14.14 -2.39
C LYS A 248 -4.48 15.00 -1.33
N LEU A 249 -4.77 14.82 -0.04
CA LEU A 249 -4.07 15.52 1.04
C LEU A 249 -2.61 15.09 1.09
N PHE A 250 -2.35 13.79 1.10
CA PHE A 250 -1.00 13.20 1.10
C PHE A 250 -0.16 13.70 -0.07
N LEU A 251 -0.72 13.72 -1.28
CA LEU A 251 -0.03 14.19 -2.50
C LEU A 251 0.09 15.71 -2.60
N GLY A 252 -0.47 16.48 -1.66
CA GLY A 252 -0.50 17.94 -1.72
C GLY A 252 -1.40 18.51 -2.83
N TRP A 253 -2.34 17.70 -3.33
CA TRP A 253 -3.27 18.05 -4.40
C TRP A 253 -4.63 18.52 -3.89
N LEU A 254 -4.94 18.35 -2.60
CA LEU A 254 -6.20 18.78 -2.02
C LEU A 254 -6.23 20.28 -1.69
N ASP A 255 -7.20 21.01 -2.25
CA ASP A 255 -7.54 22.35 -1.75
C ASP A 255 -8.53 22.20 -0.58
N HIS A 256 -8.11 22.56 0.64
CA HIS A 256 -8.92 22.39 1.85
C HIS A 256 -8.76 23.52 2.87
N SER A 257 -9.79 23.66 3.71
CA SER A 257 -9.71 24.39 4.98
C SER A 257 -9.40 23.44 6.14
N THR A 258 -8.94 23.99 7.27
CA THR A 258 -8.67 23.24 8.51
C THR A 258 -9.47 23.83 9.68
N VAL A 259 -10.04 22.95 10.52
CA VAL A 259 -10.75 23.32 11.76
C VAL A 259 -10.05 22.69 12.96
N ASP A 260 -9.31 23.52 13.71
CA ASP A 260 -8.62 23.08 14.91
C ASP A 260 -9.57 22.75 16.07
N VAL A 261 -9.05 21.98 17.03
CA VAL A 261 -9.74 21.65 18.27
C VAL A 261 -10.22 22.91 18.99
N GLY A 262 -11.51 22.97 19.34
CA GLY A 262 -12.15 24.12 19.96
C GLY A 262 -12.64 25.21 19.00
N ALA A 263 -12.42 25.06 17.68
CA ALA A 263 -12.91 25.99 16.67
C ALA A 263 -14.25 25.55 16.07
N SER A 264 -14.90 26.46 15.34
CA SER A 264 -16.13 26.19 14.60
C SER A 264 -16.21 27.14 13.40
N GLY A 265 -16.90 26.75 12.35
CA GLY A 265 -16.98 27.54 11.13
C GLY A 265 -18.04 27.07 10.15
N GLN A 266 -18.26 27.86 9.10
CA GLN A 266 -19.04 27.48 7.94
C GLN A 266 -18.15 27.48 6.70
N TYR A 267 -18.34 26.48 5.85
CA TYR A 267 -17.51 26.23 4.67
C TYR A 267 -18.40 25.89 3.48
N THR A 268 -17.97 26.25 2.28
CA THR A 268 -18.62 25.86 1.03
C THR A 268 -17.67 24.93 0.29
N LEU A 269 -18.15 23.70 0.06
CA LEU A 269 -17.41 22.64 -0.62
C LEU A 269 -17.92 22.51 -2.06
N ASN A 270 -17.03 22.68 -3.03
CA ASN A 270 -17.35 22.30 -4.41
C ASN A 270 -17.16 20.78 -4.61
N PRO A 271 -17.60 20.20 -5.74
CA PRO A 271 -17.38 18.79 -6.02
C PRO A 271 -15.91 18.40 -5.87
N ALA A 272 -15.65 17.29 -5.18
CA ALA A 272 -14.32 16.82 -4.82
C ALA A 272 -13.39 16.59 -6.02
N GLN A 273 -13.94 16.46 -7.22
CA GLN A 273 -13.22 16.36 -8.49
C GLN A 273 -12.50 17.66 -8.90
N PHE A 274 -13.05 18.83 -8.57
CA PHE A 274 -12.60 20.09 -9.14
C PHE A 274 -11.84 20.94 -8.13
N GLN A 275 -10.79 21.64 -8.56
CA GLN A 275 -10.23 22.77 -7.81
C GLN A 275 -10.85 24.06 -8.35
N VAL A 276 -11.63 24.75 -7.52
CA VAL A 276 -12.30 26.00 -7.88
C VAL A 276 -11.78 27.12 -7.00
N THR A 277 -11.21 28.15 -7.62
CA THR A 277 -10.65 29.30 -6.87
C THR A 277 -11.65 29.87 -5.86
N GLY A 278 -11.26 29.88 -4.59
CA GLY A 278 -12.05 30.43 -3.48
C GLY A 278 -13.10 29.48 -2.90
N LYS A 279 -13.07 28.20 -3.27
CA LYS A 279 -13.84 27.12 -2.66
C LYS A 279 -12.90 25.98 -2.28
N ASP A 280 -13.31 25.21 -1.29
CA ASP A 280 -12.56 24.05 -0.84
C ASP A 280 -13.15 22.78 -1.45
N GLN A 281 -12.32 21.77 -1.70
CA GLN A 281 -12.78 20.41 -2.00
C GLN A 281 -13.18 19.66 -0.73
N ALA A 282 -12.50 19.97 0.37
CA ALA A 282 -12.73 19.32 1.66
C ALA A 282 -12.43 20.24 2.85
N VAL A 283 -12.83 19.79 4.04
CA VAL A 283 -12.41 20.38 5.32
C VAL A 283 -11.74 19.29 6.16
N ARG A 284 -10.52 19.58 6.64
CA ARG A 284 -9.81 18.79 7.65
C ARG A 284 -10.19 19.24 9.04
N ILE A 285 -10.65 18.33 9.89
CA ILE A 285 -11.07 18.62 11.27
C ILE A 285 -10.08 17.92 12.21
N ASN A 286 -9.21 18.70 12.82
CA ASN A 286 -8.15 18.18 13.68
C ASN A 286 -8.76 17.69 15.00
N LEU A 287 -8.33 16.52 15.47
CA LEU A 287 -8.74 15.98 16.76
C LEU A 287 -7.55 15.99 17.73
N PRO A 288 -7.79 15.83 19.04
CA PRO A 288 -6.68 15.57 19.96
C PRO A 288 -5.99 14.26 19.60
N ASP A 289 -4.65 14.29 19.57
CA ASP A 289 -3.81 13.13 19.31
C ASP A 289 -4.17 11.94 20.20
N LYS A 290 -4.02 10.74 19.65
CA LYS A 290 -4.26 9.47 20.33
C LYS A 290 -2.95 8.92 20.86
N ASN A 291 -2.91 8.63 22.16
CA ASN A 291 -1.80 7.86 22.73
C ASN A 291 -2.11 6.37 22.59
N SER A 292 -1.20 5.61 21.98
CA SER A 292 -1.28 4.15 21.86
C SER A 292 -0.02 3.48 22.41
N SER A 293 -0.15 2.24 22.86
CA SER A 293 0.94 1.46 23.44
C SER A 293 0.77 -0.02 23.13
N THR A 294 1.85 -0.66 22.69
CA THR A 294 1.92 -2.08 22.35
C THR A 294 3.04 -2.74 23.14
N THR A 295 2.69 -3.73 23.97
CA THR A 295 3.67 -4.56 24.68
C THR A 295 3.93 -5.83 23.90
N TYR A 296 5.16 -5.98 23.41
CA TYR A 296 5.60 -7.16 22.64
C TYR A 296 6.20 -8.23 23.54
N THR A 297 7.14 -7.84 24.41
CA THR A 297 7.91 -8.78 25.24
C THR A 297 8.38 -8.14 26.55
N THR A 298 8.98 -8.94 27.43
CA THR A 298 9.74 -8.47 28.59
C THR A 298 11.21 -8.87 28.39
N PRO A 299 12.17 -7.94 28.48
CA PRO A 299 13.61 -8.24 28.39
C PRO A 299 14.06 -9.39 29.31
N THR A 300 15.03 -10.18 28.87
CA THR A 300 15.50 -11.36 29.63
C THR A 300 16.35 -10.96 30.81
N SER A 301 17.07 -9.85 30.70
CA SER A 301 17.84 -9.23 31.76
C SER A 301 17.38 -7.78 31.97
N GLY A 302 17.24 -7.38 33.24
CA GLY A 302 16.94 -6.00 33.57
C GLY A 302 15.59 -5.52 33.03
N ALA A 303 15.58 -4.35 32.40
CA ALA A 303 14.41 -3.66 31.91
C ALA A 303 14.52 -3.24 30.44
N ASN A 304 15.66 -3.49 29.78
CA ASN A 304 15.96 -2.97 28.45
C ASN A 304 16.46 -4.06 27.51
N ALA A 305 16.08 -3.97 26.24
CA ALA A 305 16.61 -4.75 25.14
C ALA A 305 16.78 -3.85 23.91
N TRP A 306 17.63 -4.24 22.96
CA TRP A 306 17.63 -3.59 21.65
C TRP A 306 16.41 -4.03 20.88
N TRP A 307 15.72 -3.10 20.24
CA TRP A 307 14.62 -3.36 19.33
C TRP A 307 14.95 -2.79 17.96
N THR A 308 14.58 -3.54 16.92
CA THR A 308 14.79 -3.16 15.52
C THR A 308 13.91 -1.99 15.08
N GLY A 309 12.74 -1.80 15.69
CA GLY A 309 11.65 -1.08 15.04
C GLY A 309 10.77 -2.03 14.21
N SER A 310 9.68 -1.47 13.68
CA SER A 310 8.59 -2.13 12.96
C SER A 310 8.16 -1.16 11.87
N ALA A 311 8.48 -1.45 10.61
CA ALA A 311 8.09 -0.70 9.42
C ALA A 311 8.48 -1.48 8.16
N ASP A 312 7.92 -1.09 7.02
CA ASP A 312 8.31 -1.59 5.71
C ASP A 312 9.57 -0.87 5.21
N ASN A 313 10.25 -1.48 4.24
CA ASN A 313 11.44 -0.98 3.54
C ASN A 313 12.59 -0.58 4.48
N LEU A 314 12.70 -1.25 5.62
CA LEU A 314 13.77 -1.01 6.58
C LEU A 314 15.07 -1.64 6.08
N ASN A 315 16.18 -0.94 6.23
CA ASN A 315 17.50 -1.56 6.18
C ASN A 315 18.48 -0.89 7.12
N GLN A 316 18.66 -1.50 8.28
CA GLN A 316 19.18 -0.79 9.43
C GLN A 316 19.95 -1.73 10.36
N SER A 317 20.86 -1.19 11.16
CA SER A 317 21.73 -2.07 11.96
C SER A 317 22.20 -1.47 13.28
N ILE A 318 22.54 -2.34 14.22
CA ILE A 318 23.45 -2.03 15.32
C ILE A 318 24.82 -2.63 15.04
N THR A 319 25.86 -1.80 15.07
CA THR A 319 27.24 -2.18 14.73
C THR A 319 28.20 -1.97 15.92
N ARG A 320 29.18 -2.86 16.07
CA ARG A 320 30.22 -2.77 17.10
C ARG A 320 31.59 -3.23 16.61
N SER A 321 32.66 -2.58 17.08
CA SER A 321 34.04 -3.04 16.89
C SER A 321 34.40 -4.22 17.81
N VAL A 322 35.09 -5.22 17.25
CA VAL A 322 35.58 -6.40 17.94
C VAL A 322 37.12 -6.43 17.87
N PRO A 323 37.81 -6.60 19.01
CA PRO A 323 39.27 -6.70 19.02
C PRO A 323 39.81 -7.89 18.23
N ALA A 324 41.07 -7.78 17.80
CA ALA A 324 41.76 -8.79 17.02
C ALA A 324 41.72 -10.20 17.67
N ALA A 325 41.20 -11.18 16.91
CA ALA A 325 41.15 -12.58 17.32
C ALA A 325 41.19 -13.51 16.10
N SER A 326 41.57 -14.77 16.28
CA SER A 326 41.55 -15.75 15.19
C SER A 326 40.11 -16.16 14.82
N ARG A 327 39.26 -16.38 15.83
CA ARG A 327 37.86 -16.79 15.64
C ARG A 327 37.00 -16.09 16.69
N ILE A 328 35.87 -15.55 16.22
CA ILE A 328 34.88 -14.89 17.06
C ILE A 328 33.63 -15.76 17.14
N THR A 329 33.00 -15.78 18.31
CA THR A 329 31.67 -16.34 18.54
C THR A 329 30.79 -15.23 19.13
N VAL A 330 29.64 -14.98 18.50
CA VAL A 330 28.64 -14.03 18.98
C VAL A 330 27.41 -14.82 19.42
N THR A 331 26.87 -14.49 20.59
CA THR A 331 25.60 -15.04 21.09
C THR A 331 24.69 -13.90 21.51
N ALA A 332 23.38 -14.08 21.37
CA ALA A 332 22.37 -13.15 21.87
C ALA A 332 21.10 -13.92 22.24
N LYS A 333 20.31 -13.38 23.17
CA LYS A 333 18.90 -13.73 23.30
C LYS A 333 18.12 -12.96 22.24
N ALA A 334 17.19 -13.63 21.58
CA ALA A 334 16.33 -13.00 20.58
C ALA A 334 14.85 -13.36 20.76
N TRP A 335 13.99 -12.36 20.79
CA TRP A 335 12.55 -12.48 20.57
C TRP A 335 12.27 -11.85 19.22
N TYR A 336 11.40 -12.42 18.39
CA TYR A 336 11.14 -11.87 17.07
C TYR A 336 9.79 -12.32 16.53
N GLU A 337 9.14 -11.41 15.81
CA GLU A 337 7.97 -11.64 14.97
C GLU A 337 8.24 -10.84 13.69
N ILE A 338 8.67 -11.56 12.67
CA ILE A 338 9.29 -11.07 11.44
C ILE A 338 8.60 -11.82 10.29
N GLU A 339 8.32 -11.16 9.17
CA GLU A 339 7.67 -11.84 8.05
C GLU A 339 8.55 -13.00 7.55
N ALA A 340 7.97 -14.20 7.49
CA ALA A 340 8.74 -15.40 7.13
C ALA A 340 9.07 -15.38 5.64
N ASP A 341 10.31 -15.66 5.27
CA ASP A 341 10.81 -15.65 3.88
C ASP A 341 10.89 -14.27 3.19
N PHE A 342 10.45 -13.18 3.84
CA PHE A 342 10.46 -11.81 3.29
C PHE A 342 11.36 -10.87 4.11
N ASP A 343 11.14 -10.83 5.42
CA ASP A 343 11.91 -10.01 6.34
C ASP A 343 13.02 -10.80 7.03
N TYR A 344 14.16 -10.15 7.30
CA TYR A 344 15.33 -10.84 7.84
C TYR A 344 16.12 -10.04 8.87
N LEU A 345 16.48 -10.70 9.96
CA LEU A 345 17.54 -10.28 10.89
C LEU A 345 18.83 -11.06 10.60
N PHE A 346 19.82 -10.36 10.04
CA PHE A 346 21.14 -10.91 9.74
C PHE A 346 22.15 -10.62 10.84
N ALA A 347 23.07 -11.56 11.08
CA ALA A 347 24.33 -11.28 11.76
C ALA A 347 25.46 -11.25 10.73
N GLU A 348 26.17 -10.14 10.64
CA GLU A 348 27.19 -9.89 9.61
C GLU A 348 28.47 -9.34 10.22
N TYR A 349 29.61 -9.59 9.58
CA TYR A 349 30.91 -9.08 10.01
C TYR A 349 31.68 -8.46 8.85
N SER A 350 32.60 -7.56 9.20
CA SER A 350 33.54 -6.94 8.26
C SER A 350 34.97 -7.03 8.80
N LEU A 351 35.93 -7.28 7.91
CA LEU A 351 37.37 -7.33 8.20
C LEU A 351 38.16 -6.18 7.53
N ASP A 352 37.45 -5.24 6.91
CA ASP A 352 38.00 -4.13 6.13
C ASP A 352 37.40 -2.78 6.52
N GLY A 353 36.96 -2.66 7.78
CA GLY A 353 36.46 -1.42 8.35
C GLY A 353 35.05 -1.03 7.89
N GLY A 354 34.26 -2.00 7.41
CA GLY A 354 32.87 -1.81 6.98
C GLY A 354 32.68 -1.63 5.49
N ALA A 355 33.75 -1.72 4.69
CA ALA A 355 33.67 -1.60 3.23
C ALA A 355 32.96 -2.81 2.59
N ASN A 356 33.17 -4.02 3.12
CA ASN A 356 32.45 -5.22 2.73
C ASN A 356 31.93 -5.96 3.96
N TRP A 357 30.71 -6.51 3.84
CA TRP A 357 30.03 -7.25 4.88
C TRP A 357 29.77 -8.70 4.46
N ILE A 358 29.97 -9.64 5.38
CA ILE A 358 29.81 -11.08 5.14
C ILE A 358 28.85 -11.64 6.20
N ARG A 359 27.86 -12.44 5.77
CA ARG A 359 26.95 -13.15 6.69
C ARG A 359 27.72 -14.12 7.58
N ALA A 360 27.52 -14.04 8.90
CA ALA A 360 28.16 -14.89 9.90
C ALA A 360 27.41 -16.23 10.12
N GLY A 361 26.22 -16.37 9.53
CA GLY A 361 25.37 -17.55 9.56
C GLY A 361 24.07 -17.32 8.79
N ALA A 362 23.10 -18.23 8.98
CA ALA A 362 21.74 -18.04 8.46
C ALA A 362 21.08 -16.81 9.10
N ALA A 363 20.22 -16.14 8.34
CA ALA A 363 19.37 -15.09 8.86
C ALA A 363 18.29 -15.68 9.77
N VAL A 364 17.65 -14.80 10.55
CA VAL A 364 16.47 -15.11 11.33
C VAL A 364 15.27 -14.46 10.63
N ASP A 365 14.21 -15.22 10.47
CA ASP A 365 12.90 -14.84 9.93
C ASP A 365 11.79 -15.56 10.72
N GLY A 366 10.54 -15.21 10.43
CA GLY A 366 9.36 -15.83 11.04
C GLY A 366 9.12 -15.41 12.49
N ASP A 367 8.53 -16.31 13.29
CA ASP A 367 8.08 -16.01 14.66
C ASP A 367 8.75 -16.91 15.71
N SER A 368 9.22 -16.30 16.80
CA SER A 368 9.75 -16.99 17.98
C SER A 368 8.66 -17.58 18.90
N SER A 369 7.39 -17.41 18.51
CA SER A 369 6.15 -17.75 19.19
C SER A 369 6.06 -17.14 20.59
N GLY A 370 6.36 -15.85 20.67
CA GLY A 370 6.31 -15.07 21.91
C GLY A 370 7.40 -15.43 22.92
N ARG A 371 8.49 -16.10 22.51
CA ARG A 371 9.57 -16.58 23.42
C ARG A 371 10.93 -16.01 23.03
N TRP A 372 11.79 -15.85 24.03
CA TRP A 372 13.20 -15.57 23.81
C TRP A 372 13.96 -16.86 23.47
N THR A 373 14.69 -16.83 22.36
CA THR A 373 15.52 -17.91 21.81
C THR A 373 17.00 -17.57 21.90
N ASP A 374 17.88 -18.54 21.65
CA ASP A 374 19.34 -18.34 21.66
C ASP A 374 19.89 -18.28 20.23
N LEU A 375 20.44 -17.13 19.85
CA LEU A 375 21.20 -16.97 18.61
C LEU A 375 22.69 -17.25 18.86
N ARG A 376 23.34 -17.90 17.88
CA ARG A 376 24.78 -18.20 17.94
C ARG A 376 25.42 -18.18 16.56
N TYR A 377 26.38 -17.27 16.37
CA TYR A 377 27.13 -17.12 15.13
C TYR A 377 28.63 -17.28 15.38
N SER A 378 29.40 -17.61 14.34
CA SER A 378 30.86 -17.69 14.44
C SER A 378 31.53 -17.42 13.11
N TYR A 379 32.59 -16.61 13.13
CA TYR A 379 33.38 -16.29 11.94
C TYR A 379 34.88 -16.33 12.23
N ALA A 380 35.67 -16.56 11.18
CA ALA A 380 37.11 -16.44 11.23
C ALA A 380 37.49 -14.98 11.01
N ALA A 381 38.24 -14.40 11.95
CA ALA A 381 38.74 -13.03 11.83
C ALA A 381 40.24 -13.00 11.50
N ASP A 382 40.90 -14.17 11.45
CA ASP A 382 42.29 -14.34 11.04
C ASP A 382 43.29 -13.43 11.77
N GLY A 383 43.00 -13.11 13.04
CA GLY A 383 43.83 -12.26 13.88
C GLY A 383 43.70 -10.77 13.57
N LYS A 384 42.74 -10.36 12.74
CA LYS A 384 42.41 -8.97 12.47
C LYS A 384 41.33 -8.47 13.43
N GLU A 385 41.33 -7.17 13.69
CA GLU A 385 40.16 -6.49 14.23
C GLU A 385 39.00 -6.60 13.23
N SER A 386 37.78 -6.64 13.74
CA SER A 386 36.58 -6.78 12.91
C SER A 386 35.46 -5.86 13.40
N LEU A 387 34.46 -5.66 12.54
CA LEU A 387 33.16 -5.14 12.95
C LEU A 387 32.17 -6.31 12.97
N ILE A 388 31.21 -6.27 13.90
CA ILE A 388 30.01 -7.10 13.86
C ILE A 388 28.80 -6.18 13.79
N ARG A 389 27.79 -6.54 13.00
CA ARG A 389 26.48 -5.91 13.02
C ARG A 389 25.35 -6.92 13.07
N PHE A 390 24.24 -6.52 13.68
CA PHE A 390 22.94 -7.11 13.44
C PHE A 390 22.18 -6.19 12.51
N ARG A 391 21.80 -6.67 11.33
CA ARG A 391 21.10 -5.90 10.31
C ARG A 391 19.68 -6.44 10.18
N TYR A 392 18.69 -5.58 10.36
CA TYR A 392 17.29 -5.90 10.13
C TYR A 392 16.88 -5.27 8.80
N GLN A 393 16.30 -6.10 7.94
CA GLN A 393 15.84 -5.74 6.61
C GLN A 393 14.38 -6.17 6.47
N THR A 394 13.54 -5.28 5.98
CA THR A 394 12.15 -5.58 5.63
C THR A 394 11.87 -5.23 4.18
N ASP A 395 10.91 -5.93 3.59
CA ASP A 395 10.43 -5.64 2.24
C ASP A 395 9.37 -4.50 2.25
N GLY A 396 8.72 -4.25 1.12
CA GLY A 396 7.67 -3.24 1.01
C GLY A 396 6.27 -3.72 1.39
N GLY A 397 6.14 -4.97 1.86
CA GLY A 397 4.90 -5.69 2.09
C GLY A 397 4.35 -5.52 3.50
N ILE A 398 4.20 -6.62 4.23
CA ILE A 398 3.63 -6.63 5.58
C ILE A 398 4.76 -6.79 6.59
N HIS A 399 5.09 -5.73 7.30
CA HIS A 399 5.96 -5.88 8.45
C HIS A 399 5.21 -6.33 9.72
N PHE A 400 5.96 -6.96 10.64
CA PHE A 400 5.51 -7.30 11.98
C PHE A 400 6.32 -6.55 13.05
N ALA A 401 6.20 -6.97 14.32
CA ALA A 401 6.86 -6.33 15.46
C ALA A 401 8.40 -6.24 15.37
N GLY A 402 9.04 -6.92 14.42
CA GLY A 402 10.48 -6.95 14.26
C GLY A 402 11.15 -7.84 15.30
N ALA A 403 12.38 -7.48 15.68
CA ALA A 403 13.22 -8.27 16.57
C ALA A 403 13.70 -7.51 17.80
N PHE A 404 13.76 -8.21 18.92
CA PHE A 404 14.43 -7.77 20.14
C PHE A 404 15.69 -8.59 20.39
N LEU A 405 16.79 -7.93 20.75
CA LEU A 405 18.06 -8.56 21.14
C LEU A 405 18.47 -8.16 22.55
N ASP A 406 18.83 -9.14 23.36
CA ASP A 406 19.31 -8.97 24.74
C ASP A 406 20.45 -9.96 25.04
N ASP A 407 21.13 -9.79 26.17
CA ASP A 407 22.20 -10.66 26.67
C ASP A 407 23.28 -10.98 25.61
N ILE A 408 23.69 -9.97 24.84
CA ILE A 408 24.66 -10.10 23.74
C ILE A 408 26.05 -10.37 24.31
N ALA A 409 26.73 -11.41 23.82
CA ALA A 409 28.10 -11.73 24.22
C ALA A 409 28.99 -12.06 23.02
N ILE A 410 30.23 -11.56 23.07
CA ILE A 410 31.26 -11.80 22.06
C ILE A 410 32.43 -12.53 22.74
N LYS A 411 32.83 -13.65 22.16
CA LYS A 411 33.84 -14.56 22.72
C LYS A 411 34.88 -14.94 21.68
N SER A 412 36.08 -15.26 22.15
CA SER A 412 37.12 -15.95 21.37
C SER A 412 37.57 -17.16 22.18
N GLY A 413 37.22 -18.36 21.71
CA GLY A 413 37.38 -19.60 22.47
C GLY A 413 36.62 -19.54 23.81
N GLY A 414 37.34 -19.73 24.92
CA GLY A 414 36.78 -19.66 26.28
C GLY A 414 36.75 -18.26 26.90
N THR A 415 37.28 -17.24 26.21
CA THR A 415 37.41 -15.88 26.74
C THR A 415 36.26 -15.00 26.26
N THR A 416 35.54 -14.38 27.19
CA THR A 416 34.58 -13.32 26.88
C THR A 416 35.33 -12.02 26.60
N LEU A 417 35.17 -11.52 25.38
CA LEU A 417 35.71 -10.23 24.95
C LEU A 417 34.74 -9.09 25.29
N PHE A 418 33.44 -9.37 25.27
CA PHE A 418 32.38 -8.42 25.57
C PHE A 418 31.09 -9.12 26.01
N SER A 419 30.30 -8.46 26.85
CA SER A 419 28.96 -8.86 27.25
C SER A 419 28.10 -7.62 27.51
N ASP A 420 26.85 -7.67 27.10
CA ASP A 420 25.89 -6.57 27.21
C ASP A 420 24.49 -7.08 27.54
N THR A 421 23.89 -6.55 28.59
CA THR A 421 22.48 -6.80 28.94
C THR A 421 21.61 -5.59 28.60
N VAL A 422 22.13 -4.67 27.77
CA VAL A 422 21.44 -3.46 27.28
C VAL A 422 21.01 -2.46 28.38
N GLU A 423 21.49 -2.63 29.61
CA GLU A 423 21.20 -1.73 30.74
C GLU A 423 22.11 -0.49 30.83
N GLN A 424 23.13 -0.41 29.97
CA GLN A 424 24.16 0.64 30.02
C GLN A 424 24.13 1.53 28.78
N GLY A 425 22.92 1.80 28.27
CA GLY A 425 22.72 2.56 27.04
C GLY A 425 23.38 1.87 25.85
N ALA A 426 23.87 2.64 24.88
CA ALA A 426 24.43 2.07 23.66
C ALA A 426 25.70 1.22 23.88
N ASN A 427 26.42 1.39 25.00
CA ASN A 427 27.56 0.55 25.40
C ASN A 427 28.60 0.25 24.30
N GLY A 428 28.84 1.18 23.37
CA GLY A 428 29.77 1.04 22.24
C GLY A 428 29.20 0.35 21.00
N TRP A 429 27.89 0.10 20.95
CA TRP A 429 27.14 -0.09 19.73
C TRP A 429 26.84 1.25 19.06
N THR A 430 26.82 1.25 17.74
CA THR A 430 26.34 2.35 16.92
C THR A 430 25.09 1.88 16.21
N ALA A 431 23.95 2.48 16.54
CA ALA A 431 22.69 2.24 15.85
C ALA A 431 22.62 3.12 14.59
N ASN A 432 22.13 2.54 13.50
CA ASN A 432 21.73 3.21 12.29
C ASN A 432 20.29 2.78 12.00
N GLY A 433 19.44 3.71 11.59
CA GLY A 433 17.99 3.50 11.42
C GLY A 433 17.20 3.63 12.73
N ALA A 434 16.08 2.92 12.80
CA ALA A 434 15.13 2.87 13.90
C ALA A 434 15.56 2.01 15.11
N TRP A 435 16.70 1.31 15.04
CA TRP A 435 17.23 0.54 16.18
C TRP A 435 17.33 1.39 17.45
N LYS A 436 16.66 0.95 18.51
CA LYS A 436 16.64 1.67 19.80
C LYS A 436 16.61 0.74 20.99
N ILE A 437 16.90 1.30 22.16
CA ILE A 437 16.76 0.58 23.42
C ILE A 437 15.30 0.71 23.87
N SER A 438 14.66 -0.44 24.06
CA SER A 438 13.24 -0.58 24.39
C SER A 438 13.05 -1.36 25.68
N THR A 439 11.95 -1.06 26.38
CA THR A 439 11.50 -1.84 27.54
C THR A 439 10.71 -3.09 27.16
N GLY A 440 10.56 -3.37 25.86
CA GLY A 440 9.66 -4.37 25.31
C GLY A 440 8.22 -3.86 25.13
N THR A 441 7.97 -2.58 25.42
CA THR A 441 6.70 -1.89 25.17
C THR A 441 6.97 -0.60 24.41
N GLU A 442 6.31 -0.45 23.27
CA GLU A 442 6.40 0.73 22.43
C GLU A 442 5.17 1.59 22.60
N SER A 443 5.37 2.89 22.71
CA SER A 443 4.27 3.85 22.90
C SER A 443 4.49 5.06 22.00
N GLY A 444 3.40 5.57 21.44
CA GLY A 444 3.42 6.71 20.54
C GLY A 444 2.22 7.62 20.76
N THR A 445 2.36 8.85 20.28
CA THR A 445 1.29 9.83 20.14
C THR A 445 1.05 9.97 18.64
N PHE A 446 -0.16 9.67 18.21
CA PHE A 446 -0.53 9.56 16.81
C PHE A 446 -1.59 10.59 16.47
N GLU A 447 -1.46 11.23 15.31
CA GLU A 447 -2.46 12.15 14.83
C GLU A 447 -3.73 11.39 14.43
N ARG A 448 -4.87 12.06 14.55
CA ARG A 448 -6.14 11.61 13.98
C ARG A 448 -6.99 12.81 13.64
N TYR A 449 -7.82 12.68 12.62
CA TYR A 449 -8.65 13.77 12.12
C TYR A 449 -9.83 13.22 11.31
N TYR A 450 -10.79 14.10 11.00
CA TYR A 450 -11.77 13.82 9.96
C TYR A 450 -11.44 14.61 8.70
N LEU A 451 -11.70 14.02 7.54
CA LEU A 451 -11.81 14.76 6.27
C LEU A 451 -13.26 14.71 5.81
N VAL A 452 -13.79 15.88 5.45
CA VAL A 452 -15.17 16.03 4.98
C VAL A 452 -15.13 16.60 3.57
N GLU A 453 -15.58 15.83 2.59
CA GLU A 453 -15.58 16.23 1.17
C GLU A 453 -16.99 16.17 0.58
N ASN A 454 -17.17 16.85 -0.56
CA ASN A 454 -18.42 16.85 -1.30
C ASN A 454 -18.34 15.96 -2.54
N ARG A 455 -18.99 14.79 -2.51
CA ARG A 455 -18.99 13.83 -3.62
C ARG A 455 -20.19 14.08 -4.51
N GLU A 456 -19.94 14.44 -5.77
CA GLU A 456 -20.98 14.70 -6.76
C GLU A 456 -20.66 13.98 -8.06
N TYR A 457 -21.67 13.69 -8.89
CA TYR A 457 -21.51 12.95 -10.15
C TYR A 457 -20.84 13.79 -11.25
N ALA A 458 -19.59 14.18 -11.04
CA ALA A 458 -18.81 15.03 -11.92
C ALA A 458 -17.37 14.50 -12.09
N GLY A 459 -16.82 14.63 -13.30
CA GLY A 459 -15.55 14.01 -13.67
C GLY A 459 -15.53 12.51 -13.40
N SER A 460 -14.47 12.00 -12.75
CA SER A 460 -14.34 10.58 -12.38
C SER A 460 -15.45 10.12 -11.42
N ASP A 461 -15.97 10.99 -10.55
CA ASP A 461 -17.08 10.62 -9.66
C ASP A 461 -18.42 10.46 -10.39
N ALA A 462 -18.54 10.89 -11.66
CA ALA A 462 -19.71 10.54 -12.47
C ALA A 462 -19.88 9.01 -12.58
N LEU A 463 -18.78 8.26 -12.49
CA LEU A 463 -18.78 6.79 -12.51
C LEU A 463 -19.46 6.19 -11.27
N LEU A 464 -19.55 6.89 -10.14
CA LEU A 464 -20.28 6.37 -8.96
C LEU A 464 -21.77 6.18 -9.24
N ALA A 465 -22.33 6.85 -10.25
CA ALA A 465 -23.72 6.68 -10.64
C ALA A 465 -23.99 5.40 -11.46
N THR A 466 -22.97 4.83 -12.11
CA THR A 466 -23.14 3.78 -13.13
C THR A 466 -22.15 2.62 -13.05
N GLY A 467 -21.03 2.81 -12.37
CA GLY A 467 -19.87 1.92 -12.35
C GLY A 467 -19.82 0.92 -11.20
N PRO A 468 -20.29 1.22 -9.97
CA PRO A 468 -20.35 0.21 -8.91
C PRO A 468 -21.16 -1.01 -9.35
N TYR A 469 -20.67 -2.19 -9.02
CA TYR A 469 -21.23 -3.43 -9.56
C TYR A 469 -21.27 -4.58 -8.55
N GLN A 470 -22.07 -5.61 -8.85
CA GLN A 470 -22.08 -6.89 -8.12
C GLN A 470 -22.25 -8.09 -9.07
N PHE A 471 -21.56 -9.19 -8.76
CA PHE A 471 -21.77 -10.48 -9.41
C PHE A 471 -23.05 -11.16 -8.94
N SER A 472 -24.13 -11.02 -9.70
CA SER A 472 -25.44 -11.57 -9.31
C SER A 472 -25.71 -12.97 -9.83
N LYS A 473 -24.98 -13.41 -10.87
CA LYS A 473 -25.25 -14.67 -11.59
C LYS A 473 -24.14 -15.70 -11.44
N GLY A 474 -23.63 -15.86 -10.22
CA GLY A 474 -22.52 -16.78 -9.91
C GLY A 474 -22.71 -18.25 -10.33
N LEU A 475 -23.93 -18.69 -10.69
CA LEU A 475 -24.19 -20.07 -11.13
C LEU A 475 -24.44 -20.18 -12.64
N THR A 476 -25.16 -19.22 -13.24
CA THR A 476 -25.58 -19.31 -14.65
C THR A 476 -24.76 -18.44 -15.60
N ALA A 477 -24.14 -17.37 -15.09
CA ALA A 477 -23.25 -16.48 -15.83
C ALA A 477 -22.25 -15.82 -14.86
N PRO A 478 -21.20 -16.54 -14.40
CA PRO A 478 -20.32 -16.09 -13.33
C PRO A 478 -19.62 -14.75 -13.59
N GLU A 479 -19.37 -14.42 -14.87
CA GLU A 479 -18.74 -13.16 -15.31
C GLU A 479 -19.75 -12.01 -15.48
N TRP A 480 -21.05 -12.24 -15.25
CA TRP A 480 -22.07 -11.22 -15.41
C TRP A 480 -22.25 -10.42 -14.13
N VAL A 481 -22.27 -9.09 -14.27
CA VAL A 481 -22.50 -8.15 -13.18
C VAL A 481 -23.79 -7.34 -13.37
N GLU A 482 -24.43 -7.00 -12.26
CA GLU A 482 -25.41 -5.91 -12.18
C GLU A 482 -24.72 -4.63 -11.71
N PHE A 483 -25.10 -3.49 -12.29
CA PHE A 483 -24.59 -2.18 -11.88
C PHE A 483 -25.59 -1.47 -10.96
N PHE A 484 -25.08 -0.69 -10.01
CA PHE A 484 -25.86 0.09 -9.06
C PHE A 484 -25.16 1.41 -8.73
N LYS A 485 -25.88 2.29 -8.02
CA LYS A 485 -25.47 3.66 -7.76
C LYS A 485 -24.96 3.82 -6.32
N TYR A 486 -23.77 4.39 -6.17
CA TYR A 486 -23.33 5.02 -4.93
C TYR A 486 -23.93 6.43 -4.86
N GLN A 487 -24.46 6.82 -3.71
CA GLN A 487 -25.15 8.10 -3.49
C GLN A 487 -24.17 9.29 -3.55
N ASN A 488 -24.66 10.50 -3.76
CA ASN A 488 -23.87 11.74 -3.70
C ASN A 488 -24.07 12.44 -2.34
N GLY A 489 -23.26 13.46 -2.07
CA GLY A 489 -23.35 14.31 -0.88
C GLY A 489 -22.06 14.38 -0.07
N MET A 490 -22.19 14.77 1.20
CA MET A 490 -21.06 14.94 2.12
C MET A 490 -20.54 13.57 2.55
N LEU A 491 -19.32 13.22 2.16
CA LEU A 491 -18.62 12.01 2.59
C LEU A 491 -17.66 12.36 3.73
N VAL A 492 -17.63 11.53 4.77
CA VAL A 492 -16.76 11.72 5.94
C VAL A 492 -15.76 10.58 6.02
N TRP A 493 -14.47 10.92 6.06
CA TRP A 493 -13.38 10.01 6.35
C TRP A 493 -12.94 10.20 7.79
N TYR A 494 -12.66 9.10 8.50
CA TYR A 494 -11.93 9.11 9.77
C TYR A 494 -10.54 8.56 9.53
N VAL A 495 -9.53 9.37 9.83
CA VAL A 495 -8.11 9.02 9.71
C VAL A 495 -7.52 8.89 11.11
N ASP A 496 -6.83 7.79 11.38
CA ASP A 496 -6.24 7.44 12.68
C ASP A 496 -4.84 6.82 12.47
N ASP A 497 -3.79 7.64 12.60
CA ASP A 497 -2.40 7.23 12.36
C ASP A 497 -1.85 6.26 13.40
N SER A 498 -2.63 5.92 14.44
CA SER A 498 -2.27 4.80 15.32
C SER A 498 -2.54 3.43 14.69
N MET A 499 -3.17 3.40 13.52
CA MET A 499 -3.40 2.22 12.70
C MET A 499 -2.50 2.30 11.47
N GLU A 500 -1.80 1.21 11.16
CA GLU A 500 -0.88 1.15 10.00
C GLU A 500 -1.62 0.86 8.69
N ASP A 501 -2.78 0.20 8.78
CA ASP A 501 -3.54 -0.35 7.66
C ASP A 501 -5.07 -0.24 7.86
N ASN A 502 -5.85 -0.68 6.87
CA ASN A 502 -7.32 -0.81 6.91
C ASN A 502 -7.80 -2.28 6.98
N ASN A 503 -7.02 -3.18 7.58
CA ASN A 503 -7.28 -4.61 7.72
C ASN A 503 -8.33 -4.89 8.80
N VAL A 504 -9.56 -4.48 8.51
CA VAL A 504 -10.74 -4.67 9.35
C VAL A 504 -11.07 -6.14 9.63
N GLY A 505 -10.55 -7.08 8.85
CA GLY A 505 -10.55 -8.51 9.16
C GLY A 505 -9.82 -8.84 10.46
N ILE A 506 -8.78 -8.08 10.78
CA ILE A 506 -7.96 -8.19 11.99
C ILE A 506 -8.47 -7.26 13.10
N HIS A 507 -8.78 -6.00 12.78
CA HIS A 507 -9.23 -5.00 13.75
C HIS A 507 -10.59 -4.34 13.39
N PRO A 508 -11.71 -5.09 13.50
CA PRO A 508 -13.02 -4.59 13.07
C PRO A 508 -13.44 -3.25 13.69
N GLY A 509 -13.84 -2.33 12.82
CA GLY A 509 -14.28 -0.98 13.18
C GLY A 509 -13.18 0.07 13.24
N SER A 510 -11.93 -0.29 12.98
CA SER A 510 -10.78 0.63 13.00
C SER A 510 -9.96 0.47 11.72
N GLY A 511 -9.16 1.48 11.39
CA GLY A 511 -8.27 1.47 10.23
C GLY A 511 -7.59 2.83 10.10
N LYS A 512 -6.54 2.88 9.29
CA LYS A 512 -5.76 4.09 9.00
C LYS A 512 -6.60 5.21 8.40
N ALA A 513 -7.42 4.91 7.38
CA ALA A 513 -8.28 5.87 6.71
C ALA A 513 -9.58 5.21 6.24
N MET A 514 -10.70 5.49 6.94
CA MET A 514 -11.95 4.76 6.76
C MET A 514 -13.12 5.69 6.45
N VAL A 515 -13.97 5.31 5.49
CA VAL A 515 -15.22 6.04 5.20
C VAL A 515 -16.25 5.76 6.30
N VAL A 516 -16.81 6.82 6.86
CA VAL A 516 -17.87 6.75 7.87
C VAL A 516 -19.22 6.68 7.18
N ASP A 517 -19.87 5.52 7.29
CA ASP A 517 -21.18 5.28 6.70
C ASP A 517 -22.31 5.88 7.56
N ALA A 518 -23.06 6.84 7.01
CA ALA A 518 -24.23 7.42 7.66
C ALA A 518 -25.31 6.39 8.08
N ARG A 519 -25.35 5.23 7.43
CA ARG A 519 -26.32 4.14 7.64
C ARG A 519 -25.59 2.78 7.77
N PRO A 520 -24.79 2.57 8.84
CA PRO A 520 -23.87 1.43 8.96
C PRO A 520 -24.55 0.05 9.10
N ALA A 521 -25.88 -0.01 9.16
CA ALA A 521 -26.62 -1.26 9.29
C ALA A 521 -26.67 -1.96 7.92
N PRO A 522 -26.18 -3.21 7.80
CA PRO A 522 -26.18 -3.89 6.51
C PRO A 522 -27.59 -4.26 6.08
N PHE A 523 -27.82 -4.29 4.76
CA PHE A 523 -28.97 -4.98 4.19
C PHE A 523 -28.60 -6.41 3.78
N SER A 524 -29.52 -7.35 3.97
CA SER A 524 -29.25 -8.79 3.87
C SER A 524 -30.25 -9.51 2.98
N TYR A 525 -29.82 -10.64 2.42
CA TYR A 525 -30.66 -11.59 1.72
C TYR A 525 -31.52 -12.40 2.71
N ALA A 526 -32.57 -13.05 2.20
CA ALA A 526 -33.48 -13.87 3.00
C ALA A 526 -32.80 -15.07 3.70
N ASP A 527 -31.64 -15.52 3.20
CA ASP A 527 -30.85 -16.60 3.81
C ASP A 527 -29.89 -16.13 4.92
N GLY A 528 -29.89 -14.83 5.24
CA GLY A 528 -29.07 -14.23 6.31
C GLY A 528 -27.67 -13.82 5.87
N THR A 529 -27.24 -14.16 4.65
CA THR A 529 -26.03 -13.57 4.04
C THR A 529 -26.30 -12.14 3.59
N ARG A 530 -25.27 -11.41 3.16
CA ARG A 530 -25.38 -10.02 2.72
C ARG A 530 -24.50 -9.75 1.49
N PRO A 531 -24.79 -8.71 0.70
CA PRO A 531 -23.81 -8.12 -0.20
C PRO A 531 -22.51 -7.80 0.54
N SER A 532 -21.40 -7.90 -0.19
CA SER A 532 -20.06 -7.66 0.36
C SER A 532 -19.87 -6.19 0.77
N ASN A 533 -18.84 -5.87 1.54
CA ASN A 533 -18.63 -4.49 2.02
C ASN A 533 -18.14 -3.55 0.91
N ARG A 534 -17.78 -4.08 -0.27
CA ARG A 534 -17.68 -3.27 -1.49
C ARG A 534 -19.02 -2.68 -1.96
N ARG A 535 -20.16 -3.13 -1.40
CA ARG A 535 -21.52 -2.68 -1.81
C ARG A 535 -22.30 -2.00 -0.70
N GLN A 536 -22.05 -2.35 0.56
CA GLN A 536 -22.78 -1.80 1.70
C GLN A 536 -22.66 -0.27 1.85
N PRO A 537 -21.48 0.38 1.73
CA PRO A 537 -21.34 1.81 1.97
C PRO A 537 -21.80 2.67 0.78
N PHE A 538 -22.72 2.18 -0.04
CA PHE A 538 -23.25 2.91 -1.19
C PHE A 538 -23.99 4.19 -0.78
N ASP A 539 -24.53 4.23 0.44
CA ASP A 539 -25.30 5.33 1.02
C ASP A 539 -24.60 5.97 2.23
N ALA A 540 -23.27 5.90 2.25
CA ALA A 540 -22.42 6.47 3.30
C ALA A 540 -22.56 7.99 3.46
N THR A 541 -23.06 8.69 2.45
CA THR A 541 -23.13 10.15 2.43
C THR A 541 -24.18 10.74 3.36
N PHE A 542 -23.84 11.92 3.87
CA PHE A 542 -24.71 12.80 4.64
C PHE A 542 -25.21 13.92 3.72
N GLY A 543 -26.45 14.37 3.90
CA GLY A 543 -27.05 15.35 2.99
C GLY A 543 -28.47 15.77 3.35
N LEU A 544 -29.00 16.68 2.54
CA LEU A 544 -30.38 17.18 2.62
C LEU A 544 -31.36 16.35 1.77
N GLU A 545 -30.83 15.44 0.95
CA GLU A 545 -31.60 14.59 0.05
C GLU A 545 -31.87 13.20 0.67
N ALA A 546 -32.99 12.59 0.24
CA ALA A 546 -33.27 11.20 0.56
C ALA A 546 -32.42 10.30 -0.34
N THR A 547 -31.94 9.18 0.19
CA THR A 547 -31.19 8.20 -0.61
C THR A 547 -32.13 7.37 -1.46
N ASP A 548 -31.65 6.96 -2.63
CA ASP A 548 -32.38 6.05 -3.51
C ASP A 548 -32.51 4.65 -2.88
N ALA A 549 -33.57 3.93 -3.26
CA ALA A 549 -33.66 2.51 -2.93
C ALA A 549 -32.71 1.70 -3.81
N THR A 550 -31.95 0.79 -3.20
CA THR A 550 -31.00 -0.09 -3.90
C THR A 550 -31.32 -1.54 -3.57
N CYS A 551 -31.49 -2.37 -4.60
CA CYS A 551 -31.67 -3.80 -4.45
C CYS A 551 -30.58 -4.53 -5.23
N LEU A 552 -29.91 -5.45 -4.57
CA LEU A 552 -28.87 -6.29 -5.14
C LEU A 552 -29.31 -7.75 -5.12
N HIS A 553 -28.82 -8.51 -6.09
CA HIS A 553 -29.25 -9.87 -6.36
C HIS A 553 -28.10 -10.86 -6.26
N LYS A 554 -28.45 -12.10 -5.95
CA LYS A 554 -27.57 -13.25 -6.13
C LYS A 554 -28.35 -14.49 -6.53
N GLU A 555 -27.68 -15.40 -7.23
CA GLU A 555 -28.19 -16.75 -7.45
C GLU A 555 -27.90 -17.67 -6.27
N ALA A 556 -28.86 -18.53 -5.95
CA ALA A 556 -28.73 -19.59 -4.97
C ALA A 556 -29.39 -20.87 -5.46
N LEU A 557 -28.93 -22.02 -4.96
CA LEU A 557 -29.59 -23.31 -5.23
C LEU A 557 -30.74 -23.53 -4.25
N SER A 558 -31.92 -23.82 -4.79
CA SER A 558 -33.10 -24.24 -4.03
C SER A 558 -33.47 -25.69 -4.35
N GLY A 559 -33.80 -26.48 -3.33
CA GLY A 559 -34.10 -27.92 -3.45
C GLY A 559 -32.98 -28.81 -2.91
N LYS A 560 -33.03 -30.12 -3.20
CA LYS A 560 -32.04 -31.10 -2.71
C LYS A 560 -31.60 -32.06 -3.81
N GLY A 561 -30.29 -32.30 -3.91
CA GLY A 561 -29.72 -33.24 -4.88
C GLY A 561 -30.14 -32.92 -6.31
N LYS A 562 -30.61 -33.93 -7.05
CA LYS A 562 -30.95 -33.79 -8.48
C LYS A 562 -32.17 -32.89 -8.77
N THR A 563 -32.90 -32.41 -7.76
CA THR A 563 -34.03 -31.47 -7.95
C THR A 563 -33.65 -30.03 -7.63
N GLN A 564 -32.35 -29.74 -7.45
CA GLN A 564 -31.89 -28.37 -7.27
C GLN A 564 -32.20 -27.51 -8.50
N THR A 565 -32.68 -26.30 -8.24
CA THR A 565 -32.98 -25.28 -9.23
C THR A 565 -32.30 -23.99 -8.81
N VAL A 566 -31.87 -23.18 -9.78
CA VAL A 566 -31.34 -21.84 -9.50
C VAL A 566 -32.51 -20.91 -9.19
N VAL A 567 -32.43 -20.21 -8.07
CA VAL A 567 -33.35 -19.14 -7.68
C VAL A 567 -32.56 -17.85 -7.47
N THR A 568 -33.18 -16.72 -7.74
CA THR A 568 -32.62 -15.41 -7.42
C THR A 568 -33.11 -14.98 -6.04
N GLN A 569 -32.17 -14.56 -5.20
CA GLN A 569 -32.45 -13.85 -3.95
C GLN A 569 -32.16 -12.36 -4.14
N GLU A 570 -32.85 -11.53 -3.38
CA GLU A 570 -32.73 -10.08 -3.39
C GLU A 570 -32.46 -9.59 -1.96
N ALA A 571 -31.58 -8.60 -1.84
CA ALA A 571 -31.34 -7.82 -0.63
C ALA A 571 -31.56 -6.35 -1.00
N CYS A 572 -32.46 -5.66 -0.29
CA CYS A 572 -32.78 -4.27 -0.57
C CYS A 572 -32.49 -3.36 0.62
N ALA A 573 -31.77 -2.27 0.36
CA ALA A 573 -31.79 -1.07 1.16
C ALA A 573 -32.94 -0.17 0.66
N PRO A 574 -33.96 0.12 1.49
CA PRO A 574 -35.04 1.02 1.09
C PRO A 574 -34.52 2.47 0.97
N ALA A 575 -35.23 3.30 0.22
CA ALA A 575 -34.97 4.73 0.20
C ALA A 575 -34.99 5.28 1.64
N GLY A 576 -33.91 5.95 2.03
CA GLY A 576 -33.71 6.47 3.38
C GLY A 576 -34.02 7.97 3.44
N PRO A 577 -34.54 8.49 4.57
CA PRO A 577 -34.65 9.94 4.75
C PRO A 577 -33.26 10.59 4.76
N ALA A 578 -33.21 11.89 4.48
CA ALA A 578 -32.00 12.70 4.59
C ALA A 578 -31.38 12.63 5.99
N ILE A 579 -30.05 12.52 6.05
CA ILE A 579 -29.26 12.59 7.28
C ILE A 579 -28.25 13.71 7.09
N PRO A 580 -28.56 14.95 7.54
CA PRO A 580 -27.70 16.10 7.26
C PRO A 580 -26.56 16.28 8.25
N VAL A 581 -26.50 15.47 9.31
CA VAL A 581 -25.57 15.68 10.43
C VAL A 581 -24.71 14.44 10.66
N PHE A 582 -23.40 14.63 10.57
CA PHE A 582 -22.41 13.78 11.21
C PHE A 582 -22.22 14.24 12.67
N ASP A 583 -22.25 13.31 13.63
CA ASP A 583 -22.13 13.57 15.07
C ASP A 583 -21.35 12.43 15.74
N ASP A 584 -20.09 12.68 16.08
CA ASP A 584 -19.21 11.66 16.66
C ASP A 584 -19.28 11.57 18.20
N THR A 585 -20.24 12.25 18.85
CA THR A 585 -20.37 12.26 20.33
C THR A 585 -20.43 10.84 20.92
N ASN A 586 -20.97 9.88 20.17
CA ASN A 586 -20.91 8.46 20.50
C ASN A 586 -19.92 7.76 19.56
N PRO A 587 -18.81 7.19 20.07
CA PRO A 587 -17.82 6.50 19.22
C PRO A 587 -18.40 5.32 18.42
N ASP A 588 -19.49 4.72 18.88
CA ASP A 588 -20.15 3.61 18.19
C ASP A 588 -21.32 4.05 17.29
N ALA A 589 -21.54 5.36 17.07
CA ALA A 589 -22.69 5.86 16.30
C ALA A 589 -22.74 5.34 14.86
N TYR A 590 -21.56 5.10 14.27
CA TYR A 590 -21.38 4.65 12.89
C TYR A 590 -20.79 3.23 12.82
N TYR A 591 -20.86 2.50 13.94
CA TYR A 591 -20.43 1.12 14.05
C TYR A 591 -21.64 0.19 14.17
N SER A 592 -21.62 -0.91 13.42
CA SER A 592 -22.66 -1.92 13.42
C SER A 592 -22.08 -3.26 13.80
N ALA A 593 -22.50 -3.82 14.93
CA ALA A 593 -22.10 -5.17 15.32
C ALA A 593 -22.56 -6.26 14.33
N ALA A 594 -23.56 -5.95 13.47
CA ALA A 594 -23.98 -6.83 12.39
C ALA A 594 -23.05 -6.77 11.16
N ASN A 595 -22.33 -5.66 10.97
CA ASN A 595 -21.31 -5.49 9.94
C ASN A 595 -20.03 -4.82 10.49
N PRO A 596 -19.30 -5.50 11.37
CA PRO A 596 -18.20 -4.88 12.11
C PRO A 596 -17.00 -4.54 11.21
N GLN A 597 -16.85 -5.21 10.07
CA GLN A 597 -15.77 -4.94 9.11
C GLN A 597 -16.08 -3.75 8.20
N GLY A 598 -17.35 -3.52 7.86
CA GLY A 598 -17.76 -2.45 6.93
C GLY A 598 -18.28 -1.19 7.63
N SER A 599 -18.06 -1.03 8.93
CA SER A 599 -18.55 0.10 9.72
C SER A 599 -17.43 0.63 10.63
N VAL A 600 -17.57 1.85 11.15
CA VAL A 600 -16.44 2.59 11.74
C VAL A 600 -16.74 3.02 13.18
N LYS A 601 -15.80 2.77 14.09
CA LYS A 601 -15.78 3.41 15.40
C LYS A 601 -15.08 4.75 15.28
N VAL A 602 -15.84 5.82 15.50
CA VAL A 602 -15.37 7.20 15.37
C VAL A 602 -14.71 7.69 16.66
N ALA A 603 -14.05 8.84 16.62
CA ALA A 603 -13.16 9.30 17.68
C ALA A 603 -13.82 9.54 19.04
N GLY A 604 -15.13 9.81 19.08
CA GLY A 604 -15.85 10.08 20.32
C GLY A 604 -15.61 11.48 20.89
N HIS A 605 -15.18 12.46 20.07
CA HIS A 605 -14.71 13.77 20.55
C HIS A 605 -15.84 14.80 20.74
N GLY A 606 -16.99 14.61 20.10
CA GLY A 606 -18.12 15.54 20.05
C GLY A 606 -18.13 16.51 18.87
N VAL A 607 -17.33 16.23 17.81
CA VAL A 607 -17.41 16.88 16.51
C VAL A 607 -18.79 16.72 15.90
N LYS A 608 -19.32 17.82 15.36
CA LYS A 608 -20.53 17.81 14.54
C LYS A 608 -20.31 18.54 13.24
N VAL A 609 -20.73 17.92 12.15
CA VAL A 609 -20.71 18.53 10.81
C VAL A 609 -22.11 18.45 10.24
N THR A 610 -22.69 19.60 9.91
CA THR A 610 -24.06 19.71 9.41
C THR A 610 -24.08 20.29 8.01
N VAL A 611 -24.69 19.58 7.06
CA VAL A 611 -25.06 20.14 5.75
C VAL A 611 -26.21 21.11 5.97
N THR A 612 -25.94 22.39 5.69
CA THR A 612 -26.86 23.52 5.91
C THR A 612 -27.43 24.10 4.63
N GLY A 613 -26.82 23.78 3.49
CA GLY A 613 -27.27 24.21 2.18
C GLY A 613 -26.67 23.32 1.09
N ASP A 614 -27.41 23.25 0.00
CA ASP A 614 -27.07 22.50 -1.20
C ASP A 614 -27.52 23.38 -2.38
N ALA A 615 -26.55 23.93 -3.10
CA ALA A 615 -26.76 24.98 -4.08
C ALA A 615 -26.08 24.64 -5.41
N GLY A 616 -26.79 23.88 -6.25
CA GLY A 616 -26.18 23.31 -7.45
C GLY A 616 -25.40 22.07 -7.03
N ASP A 617 -24.12 22.00 -7.39
CA ASP A 617 -23.23 20.91 -6.98
C ASP A 617 -22.35 21.31 -5.77
N ASP A 618 -22.60 22.48 -5.15
CA ASP A 618 -21.87 22.94 -3.97
C ASP A 618 -22.63 22.65 -2.68
N LEU A 619 -21.94 22.10 -1.68
CA LEU A 619 -22.46 21.94 -0.32
C LEU A 619 -22.00 23.08 0.59
N THR A 620 -22.91 23.56 1.44
CA THR A 620 -22.54 24.45 2.55
C THR A 620 -22.65 23.69 3.87
N ILE A 621 -21.52 23.55 4.56
CA ILE A 621 -21.44 22.82 5.84
C ILE A 621 -21.16 23.76 7.01
N SER A 622 -21.65 23.39 8.18
CA SER A 622 -21.28 23.99 9.46
C SER A 622 -20.54 22.95 10.30
N VAL A 623 -19.34 23.31 10.76
CA VAL A 623 -18.49 22.45 11.59
C VAL A 623 -18.43 23.00 13.01
N VAL A 624 -18.62 22.12 13.99
CA VAL A 624 -18.38 22.38 15.41
C VAL A 624 -17.36 21.37 15.90
N ASN A 625 -16.16 21.84 16.26
CA ASN A 625 -15.10 21.04 16.85
C ASN A 625 -14.91 21.46 18.32
N PRO A 626 -15.35 20.66 19.30
CA PRO A 626 -15.27 21.05 20.71
C PRO A 626 -13.81 21.13 21.19
N ALA A 627 -13.60 21.87 22.28
CA ALA A 627 -12.30 21.90 22.94
C ALA A 627 -11.97 20.53 23.55
N ALA A 628 -10.68 20.20 23.68
CA ALA A 628 -10.23 18.98 24.36
C ALA A 628 -10.74 18.93 25.81
N HIS A 629 -11.16 17.73 26.24
CA HIS A 629 -11.73 17.48 27.57
C HIS A 629 -10.69 17.06 28.61
#